data_AF-A0A428MRN5-F1
#
_entry.id   AF-A0A428MRN5-F1
#
_cell.length_a   1.000
_cell.length_b   1.000
_cell.length_c   1.000
_cell.angle_alpha   90.00
_cell.angle_beta   90.00
_cell.angle_gamma   90.00
#
_symmetry.space_group_name_H-M   'P 1'
#
loop_
_entity.id
_entity.type
_entity.pdbx_description
1 polymer ?
#
loop_
_entity_poly.entity_id
_entity_poly.type
_entity_poly.pdbx_seq_one_letter_code
_entity_poly.pdbx_strand_id
1 'polypeptide(L)'
;TYWENPNEENKNNLKSLLSVDFTKYEYTDGTRNPDLISPDAWNMDQLALDRPGNDEIQLALYYDYRNNLKQYPNWQEFFRTYQPPTLVAWGKNDMFFGPKGALAFQKDLKDCEVHLLNTGHFPLE
;
A
#
# COMPACT_ATOMS: atom_id res chain seq x y z
N THR A 1 -6.86 3.03 18.35
CA THR A 1 -6.77 2.33 17.04
C THR A 1 -6.67 0.83 17.25
N TYR A 2 -6.82 -0.01 16.21
CA TYR A 2 -6.70 -1.46 16.36
C TYR A 2 -5.29 -1.89 16.83
N TRP A 3 -4.24 -1.17 16.44
CA TRP A 3 -2.87 -1.44 16.92
C TRP A 3 -2.67 -1.19 18.42
N GLU A 4 -3.28 -0.14 18.97
CA GLU A 4 -3.17 0.23 20.39
C GLU A 4 -4.09 -0.61 21.28
N ASN A 5 -5.29 -0.94 20.80
CA ASN A 5 -6.29 -1.69 21.53
C ASN A 5 -6.95 -2.73 20.60
N PRO A 6 -6.39 -3.94 20.49
CA PRO A 6 -6.83 -4.97 19.55
C PRO A 6 -8.06 -5.73 20.04
N ASN A 7 -9.15 -5.02 20.34
CA ASN A 7 -10.43 -5.61 20.68
C ASN A 7 -11.29 -5.87 19.43
N GLU A 8 -12.36 -6.65 19.58
CA GLU A 8 -13.26 -7.01 18.47
C GLU A 8 -13.96 -5.79 17.86
N GLU A 9 -14.26 -4.76 18.64
CA GLU A 9 -14.86 -3.52 18.14
C GLU A 9 -13.92 -2.81 17.15
N ASN A 10 -12.68 -2.57 17.54
CA ASN A 10 -11.69 -1.91 16.69
C ASN A 10 -11.31 -2.77 15.47
N LYS A 11 -11.32 -4.09 15.62
CA LYS A 11 -11.13 -5.03 14.52
C LYS A 11 -12.28 -4.95 13.51
N ASN A 12 -13.53 -5.00 13.98
CA ASN A 12 -14.71 -4.94 13.12
C ASN A 12 -14.84 -3.60 12.39
N ASN A 13 -14.37 -2.50 12.99
CA ASN A 13 -14.30 -1.18 12.33
C ASN A 13 -13.40 -1.16 11.09
N LEU A 14 -12.48 -2.13 10.93
CA LEU A 14 -11.61 -2.25 9.75
C LEU A 14 -12.21 -3.11 8.64
N LYS A 15 -13.32 -3.83 8.88
CA LYS A 15 -13.91 -4.73 7.87
C LYS A 15 -14.40 -3.99 6.63
N SER A 16 -14.74 -2.70 6.74
CA SER A 16 -15.10 -1.87 5.58
C SER A 16 -13.95 -1.73 4.57
N LEU A 17 -12.70 -1.86 5.03
CA LEU A 17 -11.50 -1.85 4.17
C LEU A 17 -11.41 -3.11 3.28
N LEU A 18 -12.24 -4.12 3.52
CA LEU A 18 -12.29 -5.36 2.73
C LEU A 18 -13.53 -5.43 1.83
N SER A 19 -14.29 -4.34 1.76
CA SER A 19 -15.49 -4.25 0.91
C SER A 19 -15.12 -3.95 -0.53
N VAL A 20 -15.96 -4.40 -1.46
CA VAL A 20 -15.81 -4.13 -2.90
C VAL A 20 -15.71 -2.64 -3.22
N ASP A 21 -16.43 -1.79 -2.48
CA ASP A 21 -16.38 -0.34 -2.68
C ASP A 21 -14.99 0.20 -2.30
N PHE A 22 -14.40 -0.29 -1.21
CA PHE A 22 -13.06 0.10 -0.81
C PHE A 22 -11.99 -0.48 -1.74
N THR A 23 -12.10 -1.75 -2.12
CA THR A 23 -11.19 -2.36 -3.10
C THR A 23 -11.21 -1.58 -4.41
N LYS A 24 -12.39 -1.26 -4.96
CA LYS A 24 -12.49 -0.38 -6.14
C LYS A 24 -11.88 1.00 -5.89
N TYR A 25 -12.05 1.56 -4.70
CA TYR A 25 -11.48 2.86 -4.34
C TYR A 25 -9.95 2.84 -4.38
N GLU A 26 -9.28 1.76 -3.95
CA GLU A 26 -7.81 1.62 -4.04
C GLU A 26 -7.29 1.72 -5.48
N TYR A 27 -8.05 1.17 -6.45
CA TYR A 27 -7.73 1.27 -7.87
C TYR A 27 -8.03 2.66 -8.45
N THR A 28 -9.14 3.26 -8.06
CA THR A 28 -9.69 4.43 -8.75
C THR A 28 -9.28 5.77 -8.13
N ASP A 29 -8.93 5.81 -6.85
CA ASP A 29 -8.54 7.06 -6.19
C ASP A 29 -7.18 7.56 -6.70
N GLY A 30 -7.07 8.88 -6.90
CA GLY A 30 -5.85 9.51 -7.37
C GLY A 30 -5.40 9.16 -8.80
N THR A 31 -6.03 8.20 -9.47
CA THR A 31 -5.75 7.89 -10.88
C THR A 31 -6.20 9.04 -11.80
N ARG A 32 -5.50 9.23 -12.91
CA ARG A 32 -5.83 10.32 -13.84
C ARG A 32 -7.09 10.05 -14.66
N ASN A 33 -7.39 8.78 -14.92
CA ASN A 33 -8.47 8.33 -15.81
C ASN A 33 -9.14 7.08 -15.22
N PRO A 34 -9.98 7.20 -14.18
CA PRO A 34 -10.58 6.05 -13.50
C PRO A 34 -11.47 5.20 -14.43
N ASP A 35 -12.08 5.83 -15.43
CA ASP A 35 -12.92 5.15 -16.42
C ASP A 35 -12.15 4.21 -17.37
N LEU A 36 -10.81 4.28 -17.39
CA LEU A 36 -9.96 3.38 -18.18
C LEU A 36 -9.51 2.15 -17.41
N ILE A 37 -9.71 2.12 -16.09
CA ILE A 37 -9.36 0.95 -15.28
C ILE A 37 -10.39 -0.14 -15.56
N SER A 38 -9.90 -1.31 -15.97
CA SER A 38 -10.77 -2.46 -16.19
C SER A 38 -11.46 -2.84 -14.88
N PRO A 39 -12.80 -2.98 -14.86
CA PRO A 39 -13.52 -3.49 -13.70
C PRO A 39 -13.07 -4.88 -13.25
N ASP A 40 -12.46 -5.65 -14.15
CA ASP A 40 -11.90 -6.96 -13.80
C ASP A 40 -10.80 -6.85 -12.74
N ALA A 41 -10.07 -5.73 -12.66
CA ALA A 41 -8.99 -5.54 -11.69
C ALA A 41 -9.48 -5.71 -10.24
N TRP A 42 -10.41 -4.85 -9.80
CA TRP A 42 -10.95 -4.94 -8.44
C TRP A 42 -11.91 -6.11 -8.25
N ASN A 43 -12.60 -6.58 -9.30
CA ASN A 43 -13.49 -7.74 -9.18
C ASN A 43 -12.71 -9.04 -8.93
N MET A 44 -11.54 -9.22 -9.57
CA MET A 44 -10.69 -10.39 -9.36
C MET A 44 -10.07 -10.39 -7.96
N ASP A 45 -9.61 -9.22 -7.49
CA ASP A 45 -9.14 -9.07 -6.13
C ASP A 45 -10.24 -9.31 -5.11
N GLN A 46 -11.43 -8.73 -5.33
CA GLN A 46 -12.56 -8.94 -4.43
C GLN A 46 -12.97 -10.42 -4.36
N LEU A 47 -12.96 -11.13 -5.49
CA LEU A 47 -13.22 -12.57 -5.49
C LEU A 47 -12.26 -13.35 -4.59
N ALA A 48 -10.97 -12.95 -4.56
CA ALA A 48 -9.99 -13.54 -3.67
C ALA A 48 -10.20 -13.10 -2.20
N LEU A 49 -10.57 -11.84 -1.98
CA LEU A 49 -10.88 -11.27 -0.67
C LEU A 49 -12.10 -11.94 -0.02
N ASP A 50 -13.15 -12.24 -0.79
CA ASP A 50 -14.41 -12.84 -0.35
C ASP A 50 -14.30 -14.33 -0.01
N ARG A 51 -13.13 -14.96 -0.19
CA ARG A 51 -12.92 -16.36 0.19
C ARG A 51 -13.20 -16.55 1.68
N PRO A 52 -13.91 -17.60 2.09
CA PRO A 52 -14.22 -17.84 3.51
C PRO A 52 -12.98 -17.80 4.42
N GLY A 53 -13.02 -16.95 5.44
CA GLY A 53 -11.95 -16.78 6.43
C GLY A 53 -10.78 -15.89 5.98
N ASN A 54 -10.79 -15.37 4.76
CA ASN A 54 -9.71 -14.49 4.30
C ASN A 54 -9.77 -13.09 4.95
N ASP A 55 -10.95 -12.63 5.35
CA ASP A 55 -11.13 -11.40 6.12
C ASP A 55 -10.33 -11.40 7.43
N GLU A 56 -10.40 -12.51 8.17
CA GLU A 56 -9.65 -12.73 9.39
C GLU A 56 -8.13 -12.72 9.15
N ILE A 57 -7.68 -13.28 8.01
CA ILE A 57 -6.27 -13.28 7.60
C ILE A 57 -5.80 -11.86 7.26
N GLN A 58 -6.58 -11.09 6.48
CA GLN A 58 -6.24 -9.71 6.13
C GLN A 58 -6.17 -8.81 7.37
N LEU A 59 -7.10 -8.96 8.30
CA LEU A 59 -7.09 -8.21 9.56
C LEU A 59 -5.90 -8.57 10.46
N ALA A 60 -5.48 -9.85 10.45
CA ALA A 60 -4.26 -10.28 11.13
C ALA A 60 -3.00 -9.66 10.49
N LEU A 61 -2.91 -9.61 9.16
CA LEU A 61 -1.82 -8.94 8.45
C LEU A 61 -1.79 -7.43 8.73
N TYR A 62 -2.95 -6.77 8.72
CA TYR A 62 -3.07 -5.36 9.09
C TYR A 62 -2.54 -5.11 10.51
N TYR A 63 -2.89 -5.95 11.49
CA TYR A 63 -2.38 -5.83 12.85
C TYR A 63 -0.87 -6.02 12.92
N ASP A 64 -0.34 -6.99 12.18
CA ASP A 64 1.09 -7.31 12.17
C ASP A 64 1.94 -6.25 11.47
N TYR A 65 1.38 -5.49 10.52
CA TYR A 65 2.09 -4.46 9.74
C TYR A 65 2.85 -3.44 10.61
N ARG A 66 2.43 -3.20 11.85
CA ARG A 66 3.18 -2.40 12.84
C ARG A 66 4.62 -2.89 13.07
N ASN A 67 4.89 -4.16 12.84
CA ASN A 67 6.23 -4.75 12.96
C ASN A 67 7.13 -4.36 11.78
N ASN A 68 6.58 -4.03 10.60
CA ASN A 68 7.35 -3.48 9.49
C ASN A 68 8.05 -2.17 9.89
N LEU A 69 7.34 -1.29 10.61
CA LEU A 69 7.91 -0.02 11.06
C LEU A 69 9.18 -0.19 11.91
N LYS A 70 9.24 -1.27 12.69
CA LYS A 70 10.42 -1.60 13.52
C LYS A 70 11.61 -2.06 12.66
N GLN A 71 11.35 -2.57 11.46
CA GLN A 71 12.37 -3.07 10.53
C GLN A 71 12.91 -1.99 9.58
N TYR A 72 12.23 -0.84 9.46
CA TYR A 72 12.66 0.24 8.55
C TYR A 72 14.13 0.66 8.76
N PRO A 73 14.65 0.80 10.00
CA PRO A 73 16.07 1.14 10.19
C PRO A 73 17.03 0.13 9.57
N ASN A 74 16.69 -1.18 9.62
CA ASN A 74 17.51 -2.24 9.05
C ASN A 74 17.51 -2.18 7.51
N TRP A 75 16.36 -1.91 6.89
CA TRP A 75 16.25 -1.78 5.43
C TRP A 75 16.93 -0.51 4.92
N GLN A 76 16.83 0.59 5.65
CA GLN A 76 17.54 1.82 5.34
C GLN A 76 19.06 1.63 5.48
N GLU A 77 19.52 0.87 6.48
CA GLU A 77 20.94 0.53 6.63
C GLU A 77 21.46 -0.34 5.49
N PHE A 78 20.64 -1.29 5.02
CA PHE A 78 20.94 -2.06 3.81
C PHE A 78 21.18 -1.13 2.61
N PHE A 79 20.31 -0.14 2.38
CA PHE A 79 20.50 0.82 1.29
C PHE A 79 21.79 1.64 1.46
N ARG A 80 22.05 2.19 2.66
CA ARG A 80 23.28 2.94 2.94
C ARG A 80 24.53 2.10 2.70
N THR A 81 24.51 0.82 3.10
CA THR A 81 25.65 -0.10 2.98
C THR A 81 25.90 -0.52 1.54
N TYR A 82 24.88 -1.01 0.84
CA TYR A 82 25.07 -1.73 -0.43
C TYR A 82 24.87 -0.87 -1.68
N GLN A 83 24.19 0.28 -1.57
CA GLN A 83 24.00 1.23 -2.68
C GLN A 83 23.56 0.60 -4.02
N PRO A 84 22.51 -0.25 -4.07
CA PRO A 84 22.02 -0.77 -5.35
C PRO A 84 21.50 0.38 -6.25
N PRO A 85 21.82 0.38 -7.56
CA PRO A 85 21.12 1.25 -8.51
C PRO A 85 19.62 1.02 -8.43
N THR A 86 18.84 2.08 -8.24
CA THR A 86 17.43 1.98 -7.89
C THR A 86 16.57 2.90 -8.75
N LEU A 87 15.44 2.37 -9.25
CA LEU A 87 14.37 3.13 -9.85
C LEU A 87 13.11 2.98 -8.98
N VAL A 88 12.55 4.11 -8.55
CA VAL A 88 11.32 4.18 -7.76
C VAL A 88 10.22 4.77 -8.63
N ALA A 89 9.24 3.96 -9.01
CA ALA A 89 8.02 4.43 -9.69
C ALA A 89 6.88 4.52 -8.66
N TRP A 90 6.22 5.66 -8.56
CA TRP A 90 5.28 5.92 -7.47
C TRP A 90 4.08 6.76 -7.91
N GLY A 91 2.89 6.47 -7.40
CA GLY A 91 1.72 7.30 -7.61
C GLY A 91 1.80 8.59 -6.79
N LYS A 92 1.88 9.75 -7.45
CA LYS A 92 2.01 11.03 -6.74
C LYS A 92 0.76 11.36 -5.89
N ASN A 93 -0.38 10.73 -6.20
CA ASN A 93 -1.66 10.90 -5.54
C ASN A 93 -2.03 9.70 -4.64
N ASP A 94 -1.08 8.81 -4.32
CA ASP A 94 -1.31 7.65 -3.46
C ASP A 94 -1.79 8.07 -2.06
N MET A 95 -2.95 7.55 -1.66
CA MET A 95 -3.63 7.83 -0.40
C MET A 95 -3.00 7.15 0.83
N PHE A 96 -2.31 6.02 0.65
CA PHE A 96 -1.67 5.25 1.72
C PHE A 96 -0.23 5.70 1.92
N PHE A 97 0.51 5.84 0.81
CA PHE A 97 1.92 6.15 0.82
C PHE A 97 2.23 7.38 -0.05
N GLY A 98 2.11 8.57 0.54
CA GLY A 98 2.35 9.80 -0.19
C GLY A 98 3.77 9.95 -0.75
N PRO A 99 4.00 10.92 -1.67
CA PRO A 99 5.24 11.05 -2.44
C PRO A 99 6.51 11.27 -1.60
N LYS A 100 6.36 11.72 -0.34
CA LYS A 100 7.50 11.83 0.60
C LYS A 100 8.14 10.47 0.90
N GLY A 101 7.37 9.37 0.86
CA GLY A 101 7.89 8.01 1.00
C GLY A 101 8.83 7.65 -0.14
N ALA A 102 8.40 7.89 -1.38
CA ALA A 102 9.23 7.67 -2.57
C ALA A 102 10.54 8.48 -2.55
N LEU A 103 10.44 9.78 -2.23
CA LEU A 103 11.60 10.67 -2.17
C LEU A 103 12.57 10.32 -1.03
N ALA A 104 12.12 9.58 0.00
CA ALA A 104 12.99 9.18 1.09
C ALA A 104 14.09 8.20 0.65
N PHE A 105 13.89 7.43 -0.42
CA PHE A 105 14.91 6.53 -0.96
C PHE A 105 16.21 7.27 -1.34
N GLN A 106 16.10 8.50 -1.85
CA GLN A 106 17.25 9.32 -2.24
C GLN A 106 18.08 9.82 -1.05
N LYS A 107 17.61 9.67 0.19
CA LYS A 107 18.40 9.98 1.39
C LYS A 107 19.46 8.91 1.65
N ASP A 108 19.14 7.66 1.34
CA ASP A 108 19.97 6.51 1.65
C ASP A 108 20.70 5.95 0.41
N LEU A 109 20.27 6.30 -0.81
CA LEU A 109 20.83 5.80 -2.08
C LEU A 109 21.37 6.93 -2.95
N LYS A 110 22.59 6.76 -3.49
CA LYS A 110 23.25 7.73 -4.38
C LYS A 110 22.79 7.64 -5.83
N ASP A 111 22.60 6.41 -6.33
CA ASP A 111 22.12 6.12 -7.68
C ASP A 111 20.63 5.73 -7.59
N CYS A 112 19.78 6.75 -7.52
CA CYS A 112 18.35 6.57 -7.27
C CYS A 112 17.51 7.56 -8.09
N GLU A 113 16.79 7.02 -9.06
CA GLU A 113 15.79 7.74 -9.82
C GLU A 113 14.42 7.60 -9.16
N VAL A 114 13.71 8.71 -8.99
CA VAL A 114 12.34 8.73 -8.47
C VAL A 114 11.40 9.35 -9.49
N HIS A 115 10.44 8.56 -9.96
CA HIS A 115 9.44 8.94 -10.94
C HIS A 115 8.05 8.99 -10.28
N LEU A 116 7.60 10.21 -9.99
CA LEU A 116 6.25 10.45 -9.47
C LEU A 116 5.25 10.52 -10.63
N LEU A 117 4.47 9.46 -10.78
CA LEU A 117 3.48 9.30 -11.84
C LEU A 117 2.17 9.98 -11.47
N ASN A 118 1.47 10.55 -12.46
CA ASN A 118 0.14 11.12 -12.27
C ASN A 118 -0.91 10.00 -12.15
N THR A 119 -0.90 9.31 -11.01
CA THR A 119 -1.79 8.21 -10.66
C THR A 119 -1.81 8.00 -9.13
N GLY A 120 -2.66 7.08 -8.67
CA GLY A 120 -2.88 6.71 -7.27
C GLY A 120 -2.10 5.48 -6.83
N HIS A 121 -2.72 4.64 -6.00
CA HIS A 121 -2.06 3.56 -5.25
C HIS A 121 -1.55 2.39 -6.12
N PHE A 122 -2.18 2.14 -7.27
CA PHE A 122 -1.72 1.14 -8.24
C PHE A 122 -1.19 1.81 -9.52
N PRO A 123 0.10 2.20 -9.58
CA PRO A 123 0.62 2.96 -10.71
C PRO A 123 0.75 2.21 -12.03
N LEU A 124 0.57 0.89 -12.00
CA LEU A 124 0.67 0.02 -13.16
C LEU A 124 -0.70 -0.27 -13.81
N GLU A 125 -1.79 0.15 -13.16
CA GLU A 125 -3.16 0.09 -13.66
C GLU A 125 -3.55 1.42 -14.32
#